data_AF-F9ERV0-F1
#
_entry.id   AF-F9ERV0-F1
#
_cell.length_a   1.000
_cell.length_b   1.000
_cell.length_c   1.000
_cell.angle_alpha   90.00
_cell.angle_beta   90.00
_cell.angle_gamma   90.00
#
_symmetry.space_group_name_H-M   'P 1'
#
loop_
_entity.id
_entity.type
_entity.pdbx_description
1 polymer ?
#
loop_
_entity_poly.entity_id
_entity_poly.type
_entity_poly.pdbx_seq_one_letter_code
_entity_poly.pdbx_strand_id
1 'polypeptide(L)'
;IFTGTSNLVDEAFCVFLSIFLMTKISKLKTEQLGFAKDNIPVSYLKGALFGILQIFTVFFIIFGLKAIDVYYVGNISILLLIKIFIIFIFQALLEEILFRGYLMPMFSKVIGIKFTIILLSFLFTCIHLINPNLDIIGLANVFLAGVTFSLIYYYTGNLWIVGAMHTLWNFILGFIVGSQISGIITYNSVFFSIPVENKDLISGGVFGFEASIVTTIVELTISLFVIYLIKKEKNKITFEK
;
A
#
# COMPACT_ATOMS: atom_id res chain seq x y z
N ILE A 1 3.84 -16.20 9.55
CA ILE A 1 3.23 -17.18 8.62
C ILE A 1 1.71 -16.95 8.71
N PHE A 2 1.03 -16.66 7.60
CA PHE A 2 -0.43 -16.43 7.60
C PHE A 2 -1.18 -17.75 7.86
N THR A 3 -1.20 -18.19 9.12
CA THR A 3 -1.81 -19.44 9.56
C THR A 3 -3.18 -19.17 10.18
N GLY A 4 -4.25 -19.30 9.39
CA GLY A 4 -5.58 -19.57 9.94
C GLY A 4 -6.45 -18.36 10.34
N THR A 5 -7.65 -18.71 10.81
CA THR A 5 -8.78 -17.83 11.13
C THR A 5 -8.52 -16.83 12.26
N SER A 6 -7.52 -17.09 13.12
CA SER A 6 -7.11 -16.18 14.20
C SER A 6 -6.71 -14.82 13.65
N ASN A 7 -5.88 -14.81 12.60
CA ASN A 7 -5.37 -13.57 12.02
C ASN A 7 -6.49 -12.70 11.44
N LEU A 8 -7.55 -13.30 10.88
CA LEU A 8 -8.65 -12.52 10.31
C LEU A 8 -9.51 -11.85 11.40
N VAL A 9 -9.84 -12.58 12.46
CA VAL A 9 -10.65 -12.04 13.57
C VAL A 9 -9.88 -10.93 14.27
N ASP A 10 -8.57 -11.14 14.50
CA ASP A 10 -7.71 -10.15 15.15
C ASP A 10 -7.57 -8.88 14.31
N GLU A 11 -7.32 -8.99 13.00
CA GLU A 11 -7.23 -7.84 12.09
C GLU A 11 -8.55 -7.05 12.02
N ALA A 12 -9.67 -7.76 11.84
CA ALA A 12 -10.98 -7.12 11.83
C ALA A 12 -11.27 -6.42 13.16
N PHE A 13 -11.00 -7.08 14.29
CA PHE A 13 -11.16 -6.51 15.62
C PHE A 13 -10.29 -5.26 15.80
N CYS A 14 -9.01 -5.30 15.41
CA CYS A 14 -8.09 -4.16 15.47
C CYS A 14 -8.59 -2.98 14.64
N VAL A 15 -9.11 -3.21 13.43
CA VAL A 15 -9.69 -2.15 12.58
C VAL A 15 -10.91 -1.53 13.25
N PHE A 16 -11.89 -2.33 13.67
CA PHE A 16 -13.11 -1.81 14.29
C PHE A 16 -12.83 -1.11 15.64
N LEU A 17 -11.94 -1.67 16.46
CA LEU A 17 -11.50 -1.07 17.71
C LEU A 17 -10.77 0.26 17.47
N SER A 18 -9.87 0.31 16.48
CA SER A 18 -9.14 1.54 16.13
C SER A 18 -10.09 2.64 15.67
N ILE A 19 -11.03 2.33 14.77
CA ILE A 19 -12.06 3.28 14.33
C ILE A 19 -12.88 3.76 15.54
N PHE A 20 -13.32 2.84 16.40
CA PHE A 20 -14.10 3.18 17.58
C PHE A 20 -13.33 4.10 18.53
N LEU A 21 -12.09 3.74 18.90
CA LEU A 21 -11.26 4.54 19.81
C LEU A 21 -10.93 5.91 19.22
N MET A 22 -10.53 5.98 17.95
CA MET A 22 -10.18 7.24 17.28
C MET A 22 -11.39 8.17 17.18
N THR A 23 -12.57 7.65 16.79
CA THR A 23 -13.79 8.46 16.69
C THR A 23 -14.31 8.91 18.05
N LYS A 24 -14.23 8.06 19.08
CA LYS A 24 -14.68 8.40 20.44
C LYS A 24 -13.74 9.34 21.17
N ILE A 25 -12.45 9.04 21.22
CA ILE A 25 -11.44 9.83 21.95
C ILE A 25 -11.32 11.22 21.31
N SER A 26 -11.21 11.28 19.99
CA SER A 26 -10.97 12.53 19.26
C SER A 26 -12.25 13.21 18.77
N LYS A 27 -13.41 12.67 19.14
CA LYS A 27 -14.74 13.18 18.76
C LYS A 27 -14.88 13.41 17.24
N LEU A 28 -14.27 12.52 16.46
CA LEU A 28 -14.30 12.56 15.00
C LEU A 28 -15.44 11.69 14.47
N LYS A 29 -16.05 12.10 13.36
CA LYS A 29 -16.90 11.23 12.56
C LYS A 29 -16.05 10.41 11.58
N THR A 30 -16.58 9.28 11.10
CA THR A 30 -15.85 8.38 10.19
C THR A 30 -15.50 9.05 8.86
N GLU A 31 -16.32 9.98 8.39
CA GLU A 31 -16.07 10.76 7.16
C GLU A 31 -14.85 11.66 7.32
N GLN A 32 -14.56 12.12 8.55
CA GLN A 32 -13.36 12.92 8.83
C GLN A 32 -12.08 12.07 8.79
N LEU A 33 -12.20 10.75 8.83
CA LEU A 33 -11.10 9.80 8.58
C LEU A 33 -10.94 9.48 7.08
N GLY A 34 -11.75 10.10 6.20
CA GLY A 34 -11.70 9.86 4.76
C GLY A 34 -12.60 8.73 4.27
N PHE A 35 -13.46 8.15 5.13
CA PHE A 35 -14.50 7.23 4.68
C PHE A 35 -15.63 8.00 3.97
N ALA A 36 -15.43 8.27 2.67
CA ALA A 36 -16.46 8.86 1.84
C ALA A 36 -17.72 8.00 1.85
N LYS A 37 -18.89 8.64 2.01
CA LYS A 37 -20.20 7.97 2.02
C LYS A 37 -20.79 7.79 0.63
N ASP A 38 -20.42 8.67 -0.29
CA ASP A 38 -20.94 8.66 -1.65
C ASP A 38 -20.06 7.80 -2.56
N ASN A 39 -20.70 7.01 -3.42
CA ASN A 39 -20.04 6.23 -4.48
C ASN A 39 -18.89 5.33 -3.96
N ILE A 40 -19.08 4.68 -2.80
CA ILE A 40 -18.10 3.74 -2.22
C ILE A 40 -17.63 2.70 -3.24
N PRO A 41 -18.51 2.00 -4.00
CA PRO A 41 -18.07 1.01 -4.96
C PRO A 41 -17.15 1.59 -6.04
N VAL A 42 -17.47 2.80 -6.53
CA VAL A 42 -16.66 3.48 -7.55
C VAL A 42 -15.30 3.89 -6.99
N SER A 43 -15.26 4.41 -5.76
CA SER A 43 -14.00 4.79 -5.09
C SER A 43 -13.10 3.57 -4.90
N TYR A 44 -13.67 2.48 -4.40
CA TYR A 44 -12.94 1.23 -4.19
C TYR A 44 -12.46 0.63 -5.52
N LEU A 45 -13.30 0.60 -6.56
CA LEU A 45 -12.92 0.11 -7.89
C LEU A 45 -11.80 0.94 -8.52
N LYS A 46 -11.81 2.27 -8.36
CA LYS A 46 -10.70 3.13 -8.80
C LYS A 46 -9.41 2.76 -8.08
N GLY A 47 -9.45 2.64 -6.76
CA GLY A 47 -8.28 2.25 -5.97
C GLY A 47 -7.77 0.86 -6.36
N ALA A 48 -8.66 -0.11 -6.51
CA ALA A 48 -8.31 -1.46 -6.95
C ALA A 48 -7.65 -1.45 -8.33
N LEU A 49 -8.21 -0.70 -9.30
CA LEU A 49 -7.62 -0.56 -10.63
C LEU A 49 -6.21 0.03 -10.57
N PHE A 50 -6.00 1.11 -9.82
CA PHE A 50 -4.67 1.70 -9.67
C PHE A 50 -3.68 0.76 -9.00
N GLY A 51 -4.09 0.07 -7.92
CA GLY A 51 -3.26 -0.91 -7.22
C GLY A 51 -2.84 -2.07 -8.14
N ILE A 52 -3.81 -2.63 -8.90
CA ILE A 52 -3.58 -3.66 -9.92
C ILE A 52 -2.57 -3.18 -10.97
N LEU A 53 -2.79 -2.00 -11.55
CA LEU A 53 -1.90 -1.45 -12.57
C LEU A 53 -0.48 -1.23 -12.02
N GLN A 54 -0.37 -0.72 -10.80
CA GLN A 54 0.91 -0.46 -10.14
C GLN A 54 1.73 -1.73 -9.95
N ILE A 55 1.16 -2.76 -9.31
CA ILE A 55 1.88 -4.02 -9.05
C ILE A 55 2.19 -4.80 -10.33
N PHE A 56 1.26 -4.85 -11.29
CA PHE A 56 1.54 -5.53 -12.55
C PHE A 56 2.57 -4.79 -13.40
N THR A 57 2.63 -3.45 -13.35
CA THR A 57 3.70 -2.68 -14.01
C THR A 57 5.06 -3.09 -13.46
N VAL A 58 5.20 -3.15 -12.13
CA VAL A 58 6.45 -3.60 -11.49
C VAL A 58 6.77 -5.04 -11.91
N PHE A 59 5.82 -5.97 -11.75
CA PHE A 59 6.01 -7.38 -12.09
C PHE A 59 6.45 -7.58 -13.55
N PHE A 60 5.73 -6.98 -14.52
CA PHE A 60 6.03 -7.18 -15.93
C PHE A 60 7.36 -6.54 -16.35
N ILE A 61 7.77 -5.43 -15.76
CA ILE A 61 9.10 -4.85 -16.00
C ILE A 61 10.19 -5.79 -15.47
N ILE A 62 10.08 -6.25 -14.21
CA ILE A 62 11.06 -7.17 -13.61
C ILE A 62 11.15 -8.47 -14.41
N PHE A 63 10.00 -9.04 -14.78
CA PHE A 63 9.90 -10.24 -15.62
C PHE A 63 10.52 -10.02 -17.00
N GLY A 64 10.19 -8.91 -17.67
CA GLY A 64 10.72 -8.57 -19.00
C GLY A 64 12.24 -8.36 -19.01
N LEU A 65 12.80 -7.84 -17.91
CA LEU A 65 14.24 -7.72 -17.70
C LEU A 65 14.93 -9.05 -17.31
N LYS A 66 14.16 -10.14 -17.25
CA LYS A 66 14.61 -11.49 -16.86
C LYS A 66 15.33 -11.47 -15.50
N ALA A 67 14.81 -10.70 -14.56
CA ALA A 67 15.35 -10.59 -13.21
C ALA A 67 14.70 -11.57 -12.22
N ILE A 68 13.63 -12.24 -12.64
CA ILE A 68 12.93 -13.28 -11.89
C ILE A 68 12.63 -14.46 -12.79
N ASP A 69 12.65 -15.66 -12.20
CA ASP A 69 12.05 -16.86 -12.78
C ASP A 69 10.67 -17.07 -12.15
N VAL A 70 9.65 -17.28 -12.98
CA VAL A 70 8.26 -17.39 -12.54
C VAL A 70 7.77 -18.82 -12.75
N TYR A 71 7.38 -19.48 -11.68
CA TYR A 71 6.88 -20.84 -11.68
C TYR A 71 5.39 -20.85 -11.36
N TYR A 72 4.60 -21.58 -12.15
CA TYR A 72 3.22 -21.87 -11.79
C TYR A 72 3.20 -22.97 -10.73
N VAL A 73 2.68 -22.65 -9.54
CA VAL A 73 2.62 -23.60 -8.41
C VAL A 73 1.19 -24.10 -8.18
N GLY A 74 0.18 -23.30 -8.56
CA GLY A 74 -1.15 -23.76 -8.99
C GLY A 74 -2.04 -24.51 -7.99
N ASN A 75 -1.59 -24.77 -6.76
CA ASN A 75 -2.30 -25.62 -5.81
C ASN A 75 -2.85 -24.85 -4.59
N ILE A 76 -3.38 -23.64 -4.82
CA ILE A 76 -4.09 -22.90 -3.78
C ILE A 76 -5.61 -23.05 -3.92
N SER A 77 -6.28 -23.40 -2.82
CA SER A 77 -7.74 -23.39 -2.75
C SER A 77 -8.29 -21.98 -2.97
N ILE A 78 -9.30 -21.84 -3.83
CA ILE A 78 -10.00 -20.56 -4.03
C ILE A 78 -10.54 -19.98 -2.72
N LEU A 79 -10.98 -20.84 -1.79
CA LEU A 79 -11.44 -20.43 -0.47
C LEU A 79 -10.30 -19.81 0.36
N LEU A 80 -9.08 -20.33 0.23
CA LEU A 80 -7.91 -19.78 0.90
C LEU A 80 -7.53 -18.42 0.29
N LEU A 81 -7.55 -18.27 -1.04
CA LEU A 81 -7.33 -16.97 -1.69
C LEU A 81 -8.33 -15.91 -1.23
N ILE A 82 -9.62 -16.25 -1.16
CA ILE A 82 -10.65 -15.32 -0.67
C ILE A 82 -10.36 -14.92 0.78
N LYS A 83 -10.01 -15.88 1.65
CA LYS A 83 -9.68 -15.58 3.06
C LYS A 83 -8.48 -14.63 3.17
N ILE A 84 -7.42 -14.88 2.42
CA ILE A 84 -6.21 -14.05 2.41
C ILE A 84 -6.51 -12.65 1.87
N PHE A 85 -7.31 -12.55 0.81
CA PHE A 85 -7.74 -11.26 0.28
C PHE A 85 -8.47 -10.43 1.33
N ILE A 86 -9.39 -11.05 2.09
CA ILE A 86 -10.10 -10.37 3.19
C ILE A 86 -9.13 -9.92 4.29
N ILE A 87 -8.14 -10.74 4.66
CA ILE A 87 -7.10 -10.34 5.63
C ILE A 87 -6.38 -9.08 5.16
N PHE A 88 -5.95 -9.01 3.89
CA PHE A 88 -5.29 -7.82 3.36
C PHE A 88 -6.18 -6.59 3.30
N ILE A 89 -7.51 -6.75 3.13
CA ILE A 89 -8.44 -5.62 3.25
C ILE A 89 -8.32 -4.99 4.64
N PHE A 90 -8.34 -5.81 5.70
CA PHE A 90 -8.27 -5.30 7.06
C PHE A 90 -6.88 -4.78 7.43
N GLN A 91 -5.81 -5.51 7.08
CA GLN A 91 -4.43 -5.07 7.33
C GLN A 91 -4.14 -3.73 6.64
N ALA A 92 -4.44 -3.60 5.35
CA ALA A 92 -4.22 -2.35 4.62
C ALA A 92 -5.08 -1.21 5.17
N LEU A 93 -6.35 -1.48 5.50
CA LEU A 93 -7.21 -0.46 6.12
C LEU A 93 -6.69 -0.02 7.49
N LEU A 94 -6.18 -0.92 8.33
CA LEU A 94 -5.65 -0.57 9.64
C LEU A 94 -4.51 0.47 9.52
N GLU A 95 -3.57 0.20 8.62
CA GLU A 95 -2.45 1.10 8.37
C GLU A 95 -2.92 2.43 7.76
N GLU A 96 -3.77 2.40 6.72
CA GLU A 96 -4.23 3.64 6.09
C GLU A 96 -5.11 4.47 7.02
N ILE A 97 -5.98 3.86 7.84
CA ILE A 97 -6.77 4.57 8.86
C ILE A 97 -5.85 5.30 9.83
N LEU A 98 -4.82 4.63 10.34
CA LEU A 98 -3.90 5.23 11.30
C LEU A 98 -3.12 6.39 10.66
N PHE A 99 -2.39 6.12 9.58
CA PHE A 99 -1.48 7.12 9.02
C PHE A 99 -2.23 8.21 8.26
N ARG A 100 -3.19 7.87 7.39
CA ARG A 100 -3.82 8.81 6.45
C ARG A 100 -5.16 9.31 6.99
N GLY A 101 -5.99 8.42 7.52
CA GLY A 101 -7.29 8.79 8.07
C GLY A 101 -7.18 9.66 9.33
N TYR A 102 -6.32 9.26 10.26
CA TYR A 102 -6.29 9.84 11.61
C TYR A 102 -5.13 10.82 11.84
N LEU A 103 -3.88 10.37 11.68
CA LEU A 103 -2.72 11.20 12.00
C LEU A 103 -2.54 12.35 11.00
N MET A 104 -2.73 12.12 9.70
CA MET A 104 -2.48 13.12 8.67
C MET A 104 -3.34 14.40 8.81
N PRO A 105 -4.67 14.35 9.04
CA PRO A 105 -5.47 15.55 9.32
C PRO A 105 -5.08 16.27 10.60
N MET A 106 -4.59 15.55 11.62
CA MET A 106 -4.18 16.12 12.90
C MET A 106 -2.84 16.86 12.78
N PHE A 107 -1.82 16.22 12.24
CA PHE A 107 -0.49 16.83 12.07
C PHE A 107 -0.50 17.94 11.03
N SER A 108 -1.28 17.82 9.95
CA SER A 108 -1.30 18.85 8.89
C SER A 108 -1.79 20.21 9.37
N LYS A 109 -2.61 20.26 10.43
CA LYS A 109 -3.06 21.50 11.08
C LYS A 109 -1.96 22.19 11.89
N VAL A 110 -0.98 21.44 12.39
CA VAL A 110 0.07 21.93 13.29
C VAL A 110 1.35 22.27 12.52
N ILE A 111 1.79 21.37 11.65
CA ILE A 111 3.09 21.49 10.95
C ILE A 111 2.95 21.70 9.44
N GLY A 112 1.73 21.75 8.91
CA GLY A 112 1.47 21.90 7.49
C GLY A 112 1.65 20.60 6.69
N ILE A 113 0.90 20.50 5.58
CA ILE A 113 0.77 19.24 4.81
C ILE A 113 2.10 18.66 4.31
N LYS A 114 3.04 19.51 3.88
CA LYS A 114 4.33 19.04 3.34
C LYS A 114 5.14 18.28 4.40
N PHE A 115 5.29 18.88 5.58
CA PHE A 115 6.02 18.26 6.68
C PHE A 115 5.27 17.06 7.26
N THR A 116 3.94 17.08 7.26
CA THR A 116 3.13 15.92 7.65
C THR A 116 3.36 14.71 6.75
N ILE A 117 3.40 14.89 5.42
CA ILE A 117 3.66 13.79 4.48
C ILE A 117 5.03 13.16 4.79
N ILE A 118 6.07 13.98 4.95
CA ILE A 118 7.42 13.48 5.26
C ILE A 118 7.47 12.76 6.60
N LEU A 119 6.91 13.37 7.65
CA LEU A 119 6.90 12.79 9.00
C LEU A 119 6.17 11.45 9.03
N LEU A 120 4.97 11.37 8.43
CA LEU A 120 4.19 10.14 8.47
C LEU A 120 4.76 9.04 7.58
N SER A 121 5.40 9.40 6.46
CA SER A 121 6.14 8.44 5.64
C SER A 121 7.36 7.88 6.38
N PHE A 122 8.05 8.73 7.14
CA PHE A 122 9.14 8.31 8.02
C PHE A 122 8.64 7.36 9.12
N LEU A 123 7.57 7.72 9.85
CA LEU A 123 7.00 6.85 10.89
C LEU A 123 6.46 5.52 10.31
N PHE A 124 5.86 5.56 9.11
CA PHE A 124 5.44 4.36 8.39
C PHE A 124 6.65 3.46 8.08
N THR A 125 7.77 4.05 7.66
CA THR A 125 9.01 3.31 7.45
C THR A 125 9.56 2.71 8.75
N CYS A 126 9.49 3.45 9.87
CA CYS A 126 9.95 2.97 11.17
C CYS A 126 9.23 1.69 11.62
N ILE A 127 7.91 1.60 11.41
CA ILE A 127 7.17 0.38 11.78
C ILE A 127 7.51 -0.82 10.90
N HIS A 128 8.16 -0.62 9.75
CA HIS A 128 8.63 -1.69 8.86
C HIS A 128 10.06 -2.13 9.16
N LEU A 129 10.80 -1.44 10.05
CA LEU A 129 12.17 -1.83 10.43
C LEU A 129 12.25 -3.21 11.11
N ILE A 130 11.13 -3.72 11.62
CA ILE A 130 11.03 -5.06 12.20
C ILE A 130 10.85 -6.16 11.13
N ASN A 131 10.64 -5.79 9.87
CA ASN A 131 10.46 -6.74 8.80
C ASN A 131 11.78 -7.44 8.45
N PRO A 132 11.75 -8.76 8.19
CA PRO A 132 12.94 -9.50 7.85
C PRO A 132 13.54 -9.04 6.52
N ASN A 133 14.85 -9.18 6.37
CA ASN A 133 15.56 -8.95 5.11
C ASN A 133 15.46 -7.52 4.54
N LEU A 134 15.04 -6.55 5.34
CA LEU A 134 14.93 -5.15 4.91
C LEU A 134 16.31 -4.59 4.58
N ASP A 135 16.50 -4.23 3.31
CA ASP A 135 17.71 -3.58 2.81
C ASP A 135 17.50 -2.07 2.63
N ILE A 136 18.54 -1.37 2.15
CA ILE A 136 18.49 0.09 2.04
C ILE A 136 17.52 0.56 0.94
N ILE A 137 17.33 -0.24 -0.12
CA ILE A 137 16.42 0.09 -1.23
C ILE A 137 14.98 -0.17 -0.80
N GLY A 138 14.71 -1.30 -0.14
CA GLY A 138 13.45 -1.60 0.51
C GLY A 138 13.06 -0.52 1.51
N LEU A 139 14.00 -0.06 2.36
CA LEU A 139 13.77 1.05 3.28
C LEU A 139 13.36 2.33 2.55
N ALA A 140 14.09 2.68 1.48
CA ALA A 140 13.77 3.86 0.66
C ALA A 140 12.41 3.74 -0.04
N ASN A 141 12.06 2.55 -0.51
CA ASN A 141 10.80 2.28 -1.19
C ASN A 141 9.61 2.23 -0.23
N VAL A 142 9.76 1.71 0.98
CA VAL A 142 8.72 1.79 2.02
C VAL A 142 8.45 3.26 2.39
N PHE A 143 9.50 4.06 2.54
CA PHE A 143 9.35 5.51 2.72
C PHE A 143 8.61 6.15 1.55
N LEU A 144 8.99 5.80 0.33
CA LEU A 144 8.41 6.35 -0.88
C LEU A 144 6.94 5.92 -1.09
N ALA A 145 6.58 4.67 -0.82
CA ALA A 145 5.19 4.20 -0.77
C ALA A 145 4.41 5.00 0.28
N GLY A 146 5.04 5.27 1.42
CA GLY A 146 4.52 6.16 2.45
C GLY A 146 4.17 7.55 1.93
N VAL A 147 5.05 8.13 1.10
CA VAL A 147 4.85 9.42 0.43
C VAL A 147 3.74 9.32 -0.62
N THR A 148 3.78 8.31 -1.49
CA THR A 148 2.80 8.09 -2.56
C THR A 148 1.39 7.97 -2.00
N PHE A 149 1.14 7.10 -1.03
CA PHE A 149 -0.18 6.95 -0.42
C PHE A 149 -0.65 8.23 0.27
N SER A 150 0.26 8.94 0.94
CA SER A 150 -0.08 10.23 1.57
C SER A 150 -0.45 11.30 0.52
N LEU A 151 0.26 11.36 -0.61
CA LEU A 151 -0.06 12.28 -1.71
C LEU A 151 -1.42 11.95 -2.34
N ILE A 152 -1.70 10.67 -2.60
CA ILE A 152 -2.98 10.22 -3.16
C ILE A 152 -4.11 10.53 -2.19
N TYR A 153 -3.93 10.26 -0.90
CA TYR A 153 -4.92 10.61 0.11
C TYR A 153 -5.12 12.12 0.24
N TYR A 154 -4.04 12.92 0.21
CA TYR A 154 -4.15 14.38 0.23
C TYR A 154 -4.90 14.92 -0.99
N TYR A 155 -4.69 14.33 -2.16
CA TYR A 155 -5.35 14.72 -3.40
C TYR A 155 -6.83 14.33 -3.41
N THR A 156 -7.17 13.14 -2.92
CA THR A 156 -8.53 12.57 -3.05
C THR A 156 -9.40 12.72 -1.81
N GLY A 157 -8.80 12.87 -0.63
CA GLY A 157 -9.48 12.80 0.67
C GLY A 157 -10.19 11.47 0.94
N ASN A 158 -9.87 10.40 0.19
CA ASN A 158 -10.69 9.20 0.13
C ASN A 158 -9.89 7.95 0.55
N LEU A 159 -10.25 7.42 1.71
CA LEU A 159 -9.58 6.26 2.30
C LEU A 159 -9.87 4.96 1.56
N TRP A 160 -11.04 4.84 0.90
CA TRP A 160 -11.37 3.66 0.09
C TRP A 160 -10.42 3.48 -1.09
N ILE A 161 -9.93 4.59 -1.67
CA ILE A 161 -8.99 4.55 -2.79
C ILE A 161 -7.64 4.00 -2.32
N VAL A 162 -7.02 4.63 -1.30
CA VAL A 162 -5.70 4.21 -0.80
C VAL A 162 -5.74 2.83 -0.15
N GLY A 163 -6.81 2.52 0.60
CA GLY A 163 -6.99 1.19 1.21
C GLY A 163 -7.13 0.09 0.16
N ALA A 164 -7.88 0.31 -0.92
CA ALA A 164 -7.97 -0.65 -2.02
C ALA A 164 -6.65 -0.79 -2.77
N MET A 165 -5.95 0.32 -3.06
CA MET A 165 -4.63 0.25 -3.71
C MET A 165 -3.65 -0.60 -2.89
N HIS A 166 -3.54 -0.34 -1.59
CA HIS A 166 -2.65 -1.06 -0.68
C HIS A 166 -3.07 -2.53 -0.54
N THR A 167 -4.37 -2.82 -0.38
CA THR A 167 -4.89 -4.21 -0.38
C THR A 167 -4.44 -4.97 -1.61
N LEU A 168 -4.65 -4.39 -2.80
CA LEU A 168 -4.37 -5.05 -4.07
C LEU A 168 -2.87 -5.18 -4.32
N TRP A 169 -2.06 -4.20 -3.90
CA TRP A 169 -0.61 -4.30 -3.92
C TRP A 169 -0.14 -5.53 -3.15
N ASN A 170 -0.46 -5.63 -1.84
CA ASN A 170 0.01 -6.73 -1.00
C ASN A 170 -0.54 -8.10 -1.45
N PHE A 171 -1.84 -8.17 -1.75
CA PHE A 171 -2.48 -9.42 -2.17
C PHE A 171 -1.90 -9.96 -3.48
N ILE A 172 -1.76 -9.11 -4.50
CA ILE A 172 -1.23 -9.54 -5.80
C ILE A 172 0.25 -9.87 -5.67
N LEU A 173 1.03 -8.99 -5.02
CA LEU A 173 2.46 -9.18 -4.80
C LEU A 173 2.77 -10.57 -4.24
N GLY A 174 2.11 -10.96 -3.15
CA GLY A 174 2.40 -12.22 -2.48
C GLY A 174 1.67 -13.44 -3.02
N PHE A 175 0.39 -13.32 -3.37
CA PHE A 175 -0.47 -14.48 -3.58
C PHE A 175 -0.85 -14.72 -5.04
N ILE A 176 -0.66 -13.72 -5.90
CA ILE A 176 -0.82 -13.88 -7.34
C ILE A 176 0.54 -14.05 -7.99
N VAL A 177 1.42 -13.04 -7.93
CA VAL A 177 2.73 -13.06 -8.62
C VAL A 177 3.85 -13.71 -7.80
N GLY A 178 3.62 -13.96 -6.51
CA GLY A 178 4.50 -14.84 -5.71
C GLY A 178 5.84 -14.24 -5.31
N SER A 179 5.90 -12.92 -5.10
CA SER A 179 7.02 -12.25 -4.45
C SER A 179 6.86 -12.33 -2.92
N GLN A 180 7.95 -12.14 -2.18
CA GLN A 180 7.87 -11.84 -0.75
C GLN A 180 7.09 -10.54 -0.52
N ILE A 181 6.34 -10.48 0.58
CA ILE A 181 5.66 -9.27 1.06
C ILE A 181 6.51 -8.71 2.20
N SER A 182 7.22 -7.63 1.93
CA SER A 182 8.12 -6.95 2.87
C SER A 182 9.09 -7.93 3.54
N GLY A 183 9.74 -8.78 2.73
CA GLY A 183 10.67 -9.81 3.17
C GLY A 183 10.03 -11.03 3.84
N ILE A 184 8.72 -11.04 4.06
CA ILE A 184 7.99 -12.20 4.58
C ILE A 184 7.69 -13.14 3.42
N ILE A 185 8.18 -14.38 3.55
CA ILE A 185 7.92 -15.44 2.58
C ILE A 185 6.43 -15.78 2.59
N THR A 186 5.81 -15.72 1.41
CA THR A 186 4.44 -16.14 1.18
C THR A 186 4.39 -17.59 0.70
N TYR A 187 3.74 -18.43 1.50
CA TYR A 187 3.43 -19.80 1.12
C TYR A 187 2.02 -19.84 0.51
N ASN A 188 1.79 -20.71 -0.46
CA ASN A 188 0.51 -20.91 -1.16
C ASN A 188 0.11 -19.71 -2.06
N SER A 189 0.91 -19.42 -3.08
CA SER A 189 0.61 -18.43 -4.12
C SER A 189 0.27 -19.11 -5.46
N VAL A 190 -0.37 -18.40 -6.38
CA VAL A 190 -0.69 -18.91 -7.73
C VAL A 190 0.60 -19.13 -8.52
N PHE A 191 1.43 -18.09 -8.60
CA PHE A 191 2.79 -18.15 -9.11
C PHE A 191 3.79 -18.04 -7.97
N PHE A 192 5.03 -18.46 -8.20
CA PHE A 192 6.15 -18.25 -7.30
C PHE A 192 7.29 -17.62 -8.09
N SER A 193 7.73 -16.43 -7.66
CA SER A 193 8.77 -15.66 -8.33
C SER A 193 10.08 -15.81 -7.56
N ILE A 194 11.10 -16.34 -8.22
CA ILE A 194 12.44 -16.53 -7.65
C ILE A 194 13.38 -15.48 -8.26
N PRO A 195 14.08 -14.66 -7.46
CA PRO A 195 15.05 -13.71 -7.98
C PRO A 195 16.20 -14.45 -8.67
N VAL A 196 16.59 -13.96 -9.85
CA VAL A 196 17.77 -14.45 -10.57
C VAL A 196 19.02 -13.92 -9.89
N GLU A 197 20.02 -14.80 -9.71
CA GLU A 197 21.29 -14.44 -9.07
C GLU A 197 21.94 -13.22 -9.74
N ASN A 198 22.54 -12.33 -8.93
CA ASN A 198 23.18 -11.09 -9.37
C ASN A 198 22.24 -10.06 -10.02
N LYS A 199 20.91 -10.18 -9.84
CA LYS A 199 19.92 -9.20 -10.32
C LYS A 199 19.03 -8.62 -9.21
N ASP A 200 19.47 -8.72 -7.96
CA ASP A 200 18.72 -8.26 -6.79
C ASP A 200 18.33 -6.78 -6.85
N LEU A 201 19.15 -5.92 -7.47
CA LEU A 201 18.79 -4.52 -7.69
C LEU A 201 17.49 -4.36 -8.51
N ILE A 202 17.23 -5.28 -9.44
CA ILE A 202 16.05 -5.27 -10.32
C ILE A 202 14.90 -6.08 -9.72
N SER A 203 15.17 -7.22 -9.08
CA SER A 203 14.12 -8.08 -8.51
C SER A 203 13.70 -7.69 -7.08
N GLY A 204 14.55 -6.97 -6.36
CA GLY A 204 14.44 -6.73 -4.93
C GLY A 204 14.88 -7.92 -4.05
N GLY A 205 15.51 -8.94 -4.65
CA GLY A 205 16.15 -10.04 -3.95
C GLY A 205 15.23 -10.74 -2.94
N VAL A 206 15.76 -11.03 -1.75
CA VAL A 206 15.04 -11.72 -0.68
C VAL A 206 13.97 -10.88 0.04
N PHE A 207 14.01 -9.55 -0.12
CA PHE A 207 12.95 -8.68 0.40
C PHE A 207 11.70 -8.70 -0.49
N GLY A 208 11.87 -9.06 -1.77
CA GLY A 208 10.82 -9.10 -2.78
C GLY A 208 10.76 -7.80 -3.60
N PHE A 209 9.79 -7.71 -4.51
CA PHE A 209 9.73 -6.62 -5.51
C PHE A 209 9.72 -5.22 -4.89
N GLU A 210 9.30 -5.09 -3.64
CA GLU A 210 9.31 -3.85 -2.87
C GLU A 210 10.71 -3.25 -2.68
N ALA A 211 11.78 -4.05 -2.72
CA ALA A 211 13.17 -3.58 -2.71
C ALA A 211 13.80 -3.42 -4.10
N SER A 212 13.00 -3.48 -5.18
CA SER A 212 13.53 -3.27 -6.53
C SER A 212 13.69 -1.79 -6.89
N ILE A 213 14.68 -1.48 -7.73
CA ILE A 213 14.80 -0.17 -8.37
C ILE A 213 13.60 0.12 -9.29
N VAL A 214 12.95 -0.94 -9.79
CA VAL A 214 11.72 -0.84 -10.60
C VAL A 214 10.60 -0.23 -9.77
N THR A 215 10.38 -0.74 -8.55
CA THR A 215 9.43 -0.15 -7.61
C THR A 215 9.79 1.29 -7.28
N THR A 216 11.07 1.62 -7.08
CA THR A 216 11.51 3.02 -6.86
C THR A 216 11.06 3.94 -8.00
N ILE A 217 11.30 3.53 -9.25
CA ILE A 217 10.96 4.33 -10.44
C ILE A 217 9.44 4.48 -10.59
N VAL A 218 8.68 3.39 -10.41
CA VAL A 218 7.22 3.40 -10.50
C VAL A 218 6.61 4.32 -9.43
N GLU A 219 7.03 4.16 -8.19
CA GLU A 219 6.58 4.98 -7.06
C GLU A 219 6.92 6.47 -7.24
N LEU A 220 8.15 6.79 -7.68
CA LEU A 220 8.53 8.16 -7.99
C LEU A 220 7.65 8.75 -9.09
N THR A 221 7.37 7.97 -10.13
CA THR A 221 6.53 8.40 -11.25
C THR A 221 5.11 8.72 -10.79
N ILE A 222 4.51 7.85 -9.97
CA ILE A 222 3.17 8.06 -9.41
C ILE A 222 3.18 9.29 -8.48
N SER A 223 4.14 9.38 -7.57
CA SER A 223 4.29 10.53 -6.66
C SER A 223 4.40 11.86 -7.43
N LEU A 224 5.27 11.93 -8.44
CA LEU A 224 5.44 13.13 -9.27
C LEU A 224 4.18 13.47 -10.06
N PHE A 225 3.49 12.45 -10.60
CA PHE A 225 2.23 12.64 -11.31
C PHE A 225 1.14 13.21 -10.39
N VAL A 226 0.99 12.67 -9.18
CA VAL A 226 0.01 13.18 -8.21
C VAL A 226 0.36 14.61 -7.77
N ILE A 227 1.64 14.92 -7.57
CA ILE A 227 2.10 16.30 -7.31
C ILE A 227 1.72 17.24 -8.46
N TYR A 228 1.85 16.79 -9.71
CA TYR A 228 1.42 17.55 -10.89
C TYR A 228 -0.10 17.80 -10.86
N LEU A 229 -0.91 16.79 -10.56
CA LEU A 229 -2.37 16.94 -10.44
C LEU A 229 -2.77 17.93 -9.36
N ILE A 230 -2.16 17.83 -8.16
CA ILE A 230 -2.38 18.77 -7.06
C ILE A 230 -2.06 20.22 -7.48
N LYS A 231 -0.94 20.43 -8.18
CA LYS A 231 -0.56 21.76 -8.68
C LYS A 231 -1.54 22.28 -9.73
N LYS A 232 -1.96 21.42 -10.66
CA LYS A 232 -2.89 21.76 -11.73
C LYS A 232 -4.25 22.23 -11.18
N GLU A 233 -4.78 21.55 -10.18
CA GLU A 233 -6.05 21.95 -9.54
C GLU A 233 -5.96 23.26 -8.78
N LYS A 234 -4.86 23.48 -8.02
CA LYS A 234 -4.63 24.75 -7.32
C LYS A 234 -4.58 25.94 -8.27
N ASN A 235 -3.96 25.76 -9.44
CA ASN A 235 -3.92 26.79 -10.46
C ASN A 235 -5.31 27.10 -11.02
N LYS A 236 -6.14 26.10 -11.32
CA LYS A 236 -7.53 26.33 -11.78
C LYS A 236 -8.35 27.19 -10.82
N ILE A 237 -8.32 26.87 -9.53
CA ILE A 237 -9.03 27.63 -8.49
C ILE A 237 -8.54 29.09 -8.41
N THR A 238 -7.28 29.34 -8.75
CA THR A 238 -6.69 30.68 -8.75
C THR A 238 -7.10 31.49 -9.98
N PHE A 239 -7.32 30.84 -11.13
CA PHE A 239 -7.81 31.50 -12.35
C PHE A 239 -9.33 31.73 -12.37
N GLU A 240 -10.09 30.99 -11.57
CA GLU A 240 -11.55 31.15 -11.42
C GLU A 240 -11.97 32.18 -10.36
N LYS A 241 -11.00 32.78 -9.65
CA LYS A 241 -11.19 33.88 -8.69
C LYS A 241 -10.75 35.21 -9.28
#